data_AF-A0A0C1UTK7-F1
#
_entry.id   AF-A0A0C1UTK7-F1
#
_cell.length_a   1.000
_cell.length_b   1.000
_cell.length_c   1.000
_cell.angle_alpha   90.00
_cell.angle_beta   90.00
_cell.angle_gamma   90.00
#
_symmetry.space_group_name_H-M   'P 1'
#
loop_
_entity.id
_entity.type
_entity.pdbx_description
1 polymer ?
#
loop_
_entity_poly.entity_id
_entity_poly.type
_entity_poly.pdbx_seq_one_letter_code
_entity_poly.pdbx_strand_id
1 'polypeptide(L)'
;MEHSETSDDAGDEHDHPSDNKYIQIAIILAVITALEVATYFFEGMPGEILIPLLLIMMVIKFFYVAAWFMHLRFDSPLFTKFFVAGLVLATVVYVIALTVFEFWHKG
;
A
#
# COMPACT_ATOMS: atom_id res chain seq x y z
N MET A 1 -30.45 35.46 -42.29
CA MET A 1 -31.27 34.46 -41.59
C MET A 1 -30.87 33.12 -42.20
N GLU A 2 -30.59 32.15 -41.32
CA GLU A 2 -29.94 30.85 -41.54
C GLU A 2 -28.47 30.83 -42.01
N HIS A 3 -27.61 30.48 -41.05
CA HIS A 3 -26.57 29.47 -41.27
C HIS A 3 -26.79 28.38 -40.22
N SER A 4 -27.34 27.25 -40.67
CA SER A 4 -27.45 26.02 -39.90
C SER A 4 -26.18 25.20 -40.13
N GLU A 5 -25.22 25.28 -39.20
CA GLU A 5 -24.11 24.33 -39.11
C GLU A 5 -24.35 23.42 -37.92
N THR A 6 -24.86 22.23 -38.22
CA THR A 6 -24.69 21.06 -37.38
C THR A 6 -23.22 20.67 -37.44
N SER A 7 -22.49 20.96 -36.37
CA SER A 7 -21.27 20.22 -36.02
C SER A 7 -21.58 19.49 -34.71
N ASP A 8 -21.96 18.22 -34.87
CA ASP A 8 -21.66 17.19 -33.89
C ASP A 8 -20.17 17.25 -33.59
N ASP A 9 -19.77 17.81 -32.45
CA ASP A 9 -18.50 17.47 -31.84
C ASP A 9 -18.80 16.56 -30.65
N ALA A 10 -18.63 15.28 -30.96
CA ALA A 10 -18.67 14.18 -30.04
C ALA A 10 -17.67 14.37 -28.89
N GLY A 11 -18.00 13.79 -27.75
CA GLY A 11 -17.28 13.83 -26.48
C GLY A 11 -15.78 14.10 -26.56
N ASP A 12 -15.38 15.24 -26.01
CA ASP A 12 -14.04 15.40 -25.47
C ASP A 12 -14.00 14.63 -24.13
N GLU A 13 -14.00 13.31 -24.25
CA GLU A 13 -13.47 12.43 -23.22
C GLU A 13 -11.99 12.76 -23.10
N HIS A 14 -11.68 13.71 -22.21
CA HIS A 14 -10.33 13.91 -21.70
C HIS A 14 -9.88 12.65 -20.96
N ASP A 15 -9.42 11.70 -21.77
CA ASP A 15 -8.69 10.50 -21.41
C ASP A 15 -7.39 10.93 -20.72
N HIS A 16 -7.46 11.15 -19.40
CA HIS A 16 -6.31 11.28 -18.50
C HIS A 16 -5.94 9.87 -18.02
N PRO A 17 -5.06 9.13 -18.74
CA PRO A 17 -4.99 7.67 -18.62
C PRO A 17 -4.08 7.18 -17.48
N SER A 18 -3.86 7.97 -16.42
CA SER A 18 -2.95 7.59 -15.32
C SER A 18 -3.62 7.40 -13.97
N ASP A 19 -4.76 8.04 -13.68
CA ASP A 19 -5.20 8.25 -12.29
C ASP A 19 -6.16 7.16 -11.79
N ASN A 20 -6.99 6.61 -12.68
CA ASN A 20 -8.05 5.66 -12.35
C ASN A 20 -7.52 4.37 -11.67
N LYS A 21 -6.29 3.96 -12.01
CA LYS A 21 -5.65 2.78 -11.41
C LYS A 21 -5.34 3.02 -9.93
N TYR A 22 -4.78 4.18 -9.60
CA TYR A 22 -4.45 4.56 -8.22
C TYR A 22 -5.70 4.69 -7.35
N ILE A 23 -6.76 5.30 -7.89
CA ILE A 23 -8.07 5.38 -7.21
C ILE A 23 -8.60 3.97 -6.90
N GLN A 24 -8.51 3.03 -7.83
CA GLN A 24 -8.97 1.65 -7.60
C GLN A 24 -8.21 0.97 -6.44
N ILE A 25 -6.90 1.20 -6.35
CA ILE A 25 -6.06 0.63 -5.27
C ILE A 25 -6.32 1.32 -3.94
N ALA A 26 -6.56 2.64 -3.96
CA ALA A 26 -7.01 3.41 -2.80
C ALA A 26 -8.27 2.79 -2.18
N ILE A 27 -9.25 2.48 -3.03
CA ILE A 27 -10.53 1.90 -2.62
C ILE A 27 -10.31 0.49 -2.03
N ILE A 28 -9.47 -0.35 -2.66
CA ILE A 28 -9.14 -1.68 -2.12
C ILE A 28 -8.49 -1.56 -0.73
N LEU A 29 -7.51 -0.66 -0.57
CA LEU A 29 -6.86 -0.41 0.72
C LEU A 29 -7.83 0.11 1.77
N ALA A 30 -8.76 1.00 1.38
CA ALA A 30 -9.80 1.51 2.26
C ALA A 30 -10.75 0.39 2.70
N VAL A 31 -11.16 -0.50 1.80
CA VAL A 31 -12.00 -1.67 2.13
C VAL A 31 -11.26 -2.61 3.07
N ILE A 32 -10.00 -2.95 2.79
CA ILE A 32 -9.18 -3.79 3.68
C ILE A 32 -9.07 -3.15 5.07
N THR A 33 -8.93 -1.83 5.14
CA THR A 33 -8.87 -1.10 6.42
C THR A 33 -10.19 -1.06 7.14
N ALA A 34 -11.31 -0.88 6.42
CA ALA A 34 -12.63 -0.95 7.01
C ALA A 34 -12.94 -2.35 7.56
N LEU A 35 -12.53 -3.40 6.85
CA LEU A 35 -12.64 -4.79 7.32
C LEU A 35 -11.79 -5.01 8.58
N GLU A 36 -10.56 -4.52 8.61
CA GLU A 36 -9.72 -4.57 9.82
C GLU A 36 -10.39 -3.89 11.01
N VAL A 37 -10.84 -2.64 10.83
CA VAL A 37 -11.54 -1.88 11.88
C VAL A 37 -12.80 -2.62 12.34
N ALA A 38 -13.56 -3.19 11.41
CA ALA A 38 -14.75 -3.98 11.71
C ALA A 38 -14.42 -5.22 12.56
N THR A 39 -13.28 -5.88 12.37
CA THR A 39 -12.90 -7.02 13.22
C THR A 39 -12.74 -6.65 14.69
N TYR A 40 -12.34 -5.42 15.04
CA TYR A 40 -12.28 -4.96 16.43
C TYR A 40 -13.66 -4.74 17.07
N PHE A 41 -14.71 -4.50 16.27
CA PHE A 41 -16.08 -4.40 16.77
C PHE A 41 -16.70 -5.76 17.09
N PHE A 42 -16.17 -6.85 16.53
CA PHE A 42 -16.60 -8.20 16.84
C PHE A 42 -15.72 -8.79 17.96
N GLU A 43 -16.16 -8.63 19.21
CA GLU A 43 -15.47 -9.10 20.43
C GLU A 43 -15.26 -10.64 20.51
N GLY A 44 -15.72 -11.41 19.51
CA GLY A 44 -15.71 -12.87 19.52
C GLY A 44 -14.45 -13.56 19.00
N MET A 45 -13.40 -12.81 18.61
CA MET A 45 -12.21 -13.40 17.98
C MET A 45 -11.06 -13.57 19.00
N PRO A 46 -10.47 -14.78 19.14
CA PRO A 46 -9.36 -15.00 20.06
C PRO A 46 -8.13 -14.18 19.65
N GLY A 47 -7.52 -13.50 20.61
CA GLY A 47 -6.36 -12.62 20.40
C GLY A 47 -5.16 -13.31 19.74
N GLU A 48 -5.01 -14.62 19.95
CA GLU A 48 -3.96 -15.44 19.35
C GLU A 48 -4.04 -15.52 17.81
N ILE A 49 -5.23 -15.38 17.23
CA ILE A 49 -5.46 -15.40 15.78
C ILE A 49 -5.57 -13.97 15.24
N LEU A 50 -6.15 -13.07 16.03
CA LEU A 50 -6.35 -11.68 15.66
C LEU A 50 -5.01 -10.95 15.50
N ILE A 51 -4.06 -11.11 16.44
CA ILE A 51 -2.74 -10.46 16.37
C ILE A 51 -1.96 -10.81 15.08
N PRO A 52 -1.74 -12.09 14.71
CA PRO A 52 -1.02 -12.43 13.48
C PRO A 52 -1.78 -12.02 12.22
N LEU A 53 -3.12 -12.09 12.22
CA LEU A 53 -3.93 -11.63 11.09
C LEU A 53 -3.75 -10.12 10.84
N LEU A 54 -3.79 -9.32 11.91
CA LEU A 54 -3.57 -7.87 11.83
C LEU A 54 -2.15 -7.53 11.35
N LEU A 55 -1.13 -8.25 11.83
CA LEU A 55 0.24 -8.08 11.35
C LEU A 55 0.37 -8.36 9.86
N ILE A 56 -0.22 -9.47 9.38
CA ILE A 56 -0.22 -9.80 7.95
C ILE A 56 -0.92 -8.71 7.15
N MET A 57 -2.09 -8.24 7.60
CA MET A 57 -2.81 -7.14 6.97
C MET A 57 -1.99 -5.85 6.91
N MET A 58 -1.26 -5.52 7.97
CA MET A 58 -0.38 -4.35 8.00
C MET A 58 0.74 -4.46 6.95
N VAL A 59 1.39 -5.63 6.86
CA VAL A 59 2.44 -5.89 5.85
C VAL A 59 1.87 -5.77 4.44
N ILE A 60 0.72 -6.38 4.16
CA ILE A 60 0.08 -6.32 2.83
C ILE A 60 -0.21 -4.87 2.45
N LYS A 61 -0.82 -4.08 3.35
CA LYS A 61 -1.11 -2.67 3.10
C LYS A 61 0.16 -1.88 2.81
N PHE A 62 1.21 -2.11 3.60
CA PHE A 62 2.50 -1.46 3.41
C PHE A 62 3.05 -1.71 2.00
N PHE A 63 3.03 -2.96 1.53
CA PHE A 63 3.48 -3.29 0.17
C PHE A 63 2.60 -2.66 -0.92
N TYR A 64 1.27 -2.66 -0.75
CA TYR A 64 0.37 -2.04 -1.71
C TYR A 64 0.57 -0.52 -1.80
N VAL A 65 0.73 0.16 -0.66
CA VAL A 65 1.03 1.59 -0.60
C VAL A 65 2.41 1.86 -1.20
N ALA A 66 3.44 1.08 -0.88
CA ALA A 66 4.77 1.24 -1.43
C ALA A 66 4.78 1.05 -2.97
N ALA A 67 4.19 -0.03 -3.46
CA ALA A 67 4.19 -0.35 -4.88
C ALA A 67 3.41 0.68 -5.72
N TRP A 68 2.24 1.11 -5.24
CA TRP A 68 1.33 1.95 -6.02
C TRP A 68 1.35 3.42 -5.58
N PHE A 69 1.15 3.74 -4.31
CA PHE A 69 1.09 5.14 -3.86
C PHE A 69 2.44 5.84 -3.80
N MET A 70 3.54 5.12 -3.56
CA MET A 70 4.90 5.68 -3.61
C MET A 70 5.47 5.74 -5.04
N HIS A 71 4.66 5.43 -6.07
CA HIS A 71 5.04 5.40 -7.49
C HIS A 71 6.15 4.39 -7.86
N LEU A 72 6.61 3.53 -6.96
CA LEU A 72 7.71 2.58 -7.20
C LEU A 72 7.47 1.63 -8.39
N ARG A 73 6.21 1.30 -8.70
CA ARG A 73 5.84 0.49 -9.88
C ARG A 73 5.94 1.24 -11.20
N PHE A 74 5.75 2.56 -11.18
CA PHE A 74 5.69 3.45 -12.34
C PHE A 74 6.96 4.27 -12.54
N ASP A 75 7.79 4.36 -11.50
CA ASP A 75 9.09 5.01 -11.54
C ASP A 75 10.21 4.01 -11.89
N SER A 76 11.40 4.52 -12.18
CA SER A 76 12.56 3.71 -12.55
C SER A 76 12.89 2.67 -11.47
N PRO A 77 13.36 1.46 -11.85
CA PRO A 77 13.66 0.37 -10.92
C PRO A 77 14.76 0.71 -9.89
N LEU A 78 15.42 1.86 -10.03
CA LEU A 78 16.34 2.44 -9.05
C LEU A 78 15.63 2.72 -7.71
N PHE A 79 14.47 3.37 -7.71
CA PHE A 79 13.76 3.69 -6.47
C PHE A 79 13.31 2.42 -5.73
N THR A 80 12.87 1.40 -6.46
CA THR A 80 12.53 0.08 -5.89
C THR A 80 13.74 -0.59 -5.27
N LYS A 81 14.92 -0.50 -5.91
CA LYS A 81 16.17 -1.02 -5.33
C LYS A 81 16.58 -0.27 -4.05
N PHE A 82 16.47 1.06 -4.02
CA PHE A 82 16.81 1.83 -2.81
C PHE A 82 15.86 1.52 -1.65
N PHE A 83 14.55 1.41 -1.91
CA PHE A 83 13.58 1.04 -0.90
C PHE A 83 13.82 -0.36 -0.34
N VAL A 84 14.02 -1.35 -1.21
CA VAL A 84 14.34 -2.72 -0.81
C VAL A 84 15.68 -2.79 -0.08
N ALA A 85 16.70 -2.06 -0.53
CA ALA A 85 17.99 -1.98 0.16
C ALA A 85 17.84 -1.40 1.58
N GLY A 86 17.02 -0.35 1.74
CA GLY A 86 16.68 0.21 3.05
C GLY A 86 15.94 -0.78 3.95
N LEU A 87 14.98 -1.54 3.41
CA LEU A 87 14.25 -2.58 4.15
C LEU A 87 15.17 -3.72 4.60
N VAL A 88 16.07 -4.17 3.72
CA VAL A 88 17.08 -5.19 4.02
C VAL A 88 18.04 -4.67 5.10
N LEU A 89 18.55 -3.44 4.93
CA LEU A 89 19.44 -2.82 5.91
C LEU A 89 18.76 -2.70 7.28
N ALA A 90 17.52 -2.23 7.34
CA ALA A 90 16.75 -2.12 8.56
C ALA A 90 16.59 -3.49 9.25
N THR A 91 16.25 -4.53 8.48
CA THR A 91 16.10 -5.89 8.98
C THR A 91 17.42 -6.42 9.55
N VAL A 92 18.53 -6.22 8.83
CA VAL A 92 19.88 -6.64 9.26
C VAL A 92 20.29 -5.92 10.54
N VAL A 93 20.14 -4.60 10.60
CA VAL A 93 20.47 -3.80 11.79
C VAL A 93 19.62 -4.23 12.98
N TYR A 94 18.32 -4.50 12.78
CA TYR A 94 17.44 -4.98 13.83
C TYR A 94 17.87 -6.35 14.38
N VAL A 95 18.22 -7.31 13.51
CA VAL A 95 18.71 -8.64 13.93
C VAL A 95 20.04 -8.52 14.67
N ILE A 96 20.97 -7.67 14.20
CA ILE A 96 22.24 -7.42 14.89
C ILE A 96 21.96 -6.84 16.28
N ALA A 97 21.09 -5.82 16.38
CA ALA A 97 20.73 -5.22 17.64
C ALA A 97 20.13 -6.25 18.61
N LEU A 98 19.17 -7.08 18.16
CA LEU A 98 18.61 -8.16 18.97
C LEU A 98 19.68 -9.14 19.44
N THR A 99 20.63 -9.52 18.57
CA THR A 99 21.73 -10.42 18.92
C THR A 99 22.64 -9.79 19.98
N VAL A 100 22.98 -8.50 19.85
CA VAL A 100 23.78 -7.77 20.84
C VAL A 100 23.05 -7.67 22.18
N PHE A 101 21.74 -7.37 22.19
CA PHE A 101 20.95 -7.27 23.42
C PHE A 101 20.72 -8.63 24.10
N GLU A 102 20.39 -9.70 23.37
CA GLU A 102 20.28 -11.07 23.91
C GLU A 102 21.61 -11.57 24.46
N PHE A 103 22.71 -11.30 23.76
CA PHE A 103 24.04 -11.74 24.18
C PHE A 103 24.57 -10.94 25.37
N TRP A 104 24.25 -9.66 25.48
CA TRP A 104 24.67 -8.80 26.59
C TRP A 104 23.82 -8.97 27.85
N HIS A 105 22.53 -9.30 27.72
CA HIS A 105 21.65 -9.47 28.89
C HIS A 105 21.81 -10.85 29.58
N LYS A 106 22.49 -11.81 28.94
CA LYS A 106 22.79 -13.14 29.52
C LYS A 106 24.11 -13.20 30.32
N GLY A 107 24.81 -12.07 30.51
CA GLY A 107 26.08 -11.97 31.25
C GLY A 107 25.93 -11.33 32.63
#